data_AF-A0A8B7Y2F0-F1
#
_entry.id   AF-A0A8B7Y2F0-F1
#
_cell.length_a   1.000
_cell.length_b   1.000
_cell.length_c   1.000
_cell.angle_alpha   90.00
_cell.angle_beta   90.00
_cell.angle_gamma   90.00
#
_symmetry.space_group_name_H-M   'P 1'
#
loop_
_entity.id
_entity.type
_entity.pdbx_description
1 polymer ?
#
loop_
_entity_poly.entity_id
_entity_poly.type
_entity_poly.pdbx_seq_one_letter_code
_entity_poly.pdbx_strand_id
1 'polypeptide(L)'
;MAMDAKSCVAYAPVALHTFDTDATSSVDPPPSWEEVIGPAEEQEVDGPGKLPLPAPSRRALIWRNRRYFIVFLVPLILCPIPIVFNEPIGYTAYSILIMAIFWCTEAISLAVTSLLPLVLFPLFGIMPAKDVAVNYSQNVIILFLGGLIVAMAIEHNNLHRRIALAALMLMGSKPRWMMLGFMLITAFLSMWIINTATTAMMLPIAQAVLQQLKKDNVKQKDENANQGRSDSHTRSGRAHKEKEGEEAIAMEEVRVRTDVQPQDTGTNIDDEQESRYNFICKGILLCVPYAASIGGTATLTGTAPNLVLAGQVSSLFGSEAEVNFGEWMMYAAPGMLLCLLLTWIWMQIVYVDRWCLKKQRQELDHKGAARVIRQAYKDLGPMSFAEKGVLAHFILLVVLWISRKPGFVTGWSVLFPEGYVTDSTAAIFVAFLLFLFPSRMPKFLCGRSSKEDLKEETGPCPALLEWSIVQQKMPWLVVILFGGSLALAEACKVSGLSALIGEQFTALDGLPPFAVVFVVTVIIAAFTEITSNTATVTVFLPILASLGTNIGVNPLFLMLPATVTSSFAFMLPVATPPNAVAFAYEQITVMDMVKTGFVLNILCILVANASVNTLGRWIFDVGTFPDWANVNVTAA
;
A
#
# COMPACT_ATOMS: atom_id res chain seq x y z
N MET A 1 -7.18 21.75 8.24
CA MET A 1 -7.94 21.74 7.00
C MET A 1 -8.36 20.30 6.75
N ALA A 2 -9.66 20.04 6.60
CA ALA A 2 -10.11 18.82 5.96
C ALA A 2 -9.40 18.77 4.61
N MET A 3 -8.58 17.74 4.38
CA MET A 3 -7.77 17.63 3.19
C MET A 3 -8.69 17.46 1.99
N ASP A 4 -8.53 18.34 1.00
CA ASP A 4 -9.01 18.14 -0.35
C ASP A 4 -8.49 16.80 -0.86
N ALA A 5 -9.40 15.85 -1.05
CA ALA A 5 -9.16 14.60 -1.76
C ALA A 5 -8.95 14.81 -3.28
N LYS A 6 -8.80 16.05 -3.76
CA LYS A 6 -8.73 16.40 -5.18
C LYS A 6 -7.31 16.63 -5.72
N SER A 7 -6.27 16.65 -4.87
CA SER A 7 -4.88 16.86 -5.34
C SER A 7 -4.04 15.58 -5.53
N CYS A 8 -4.64 14.39 -5.44
CA CYS A 8 -3.96 13.11 -5.75
C CYS A 8 -4.46 12.43 -7.04
N VAL A 9 -5.31 13.08 -7.84
CA VAL A 9 -5.79 12.51 -9.11
C VAL A 9 -5.44 13.48 -10.24
N ALA A 10 -4.21 13.41 -10.71
CA ALA A 10 -3.82 13.98 -11.98
C ALA A 10 -3.22 12.88 -12.85
N TYR A 11 -4.05 11.94 -13.32
CA TYR A 11 -3.80 11.16 -14.54
C TYR A 11 -5.13 10.73 -15.19
N ALA A 12 -5.42 11.34 -16.35
CA ALA A 12 -6.28 10.97 -17.47
C ALA A 12 -7.76 10.55 -17.25
N PRO A 13 -8.75 11.29 -17.80
CA PRO A 13 -10.05 10.72 -18.12
C PRO A 13 -9.98 9.95 -19.46
N VAL A 14 -10.36 8.67 -19.42
CA VAL A 14 -10.68 7.85 -20.59
C VAL A 14 -11.98 8.37 -21.19
N ALA A 15 -11.92 9.01 -22.36
CA ALA A 15 -13.09 9.37 -23.15
C ALA A 15 -13.39 8.24 -24.17
N LEU A 16 -14.53 7.58 -23.98
CA LEU A 16 -15.23 6.82 -25.02
C LEU A 16 -16.12 7.79 -25.79
N HIS A 17 -15.93 7.95 -27.11
CA HIS A 17 -17.01 7.99 -28.10
C HIS A 17 -16.45 8.03 -29.54
N THR A 18 -17.24 7.38 -30.40
CA THR A 18 -17.12 7.02 -31.82
C THR A 18 -17.41 8.16 -32.81
N PHE A 19 -16.69 8.22 -33.94
CA PHE A 19 -17.15 8.26 -35.37
C PHE A 19 -16.24 9.06 -36.34
N ASP A 20 -15.86 8.37 -37.43
CA ASP A 20 -15.73 8.73 -38.86
C ASP A 20 -14.85 9.89 -39.44
N THR A 21 -13.83 9.43 -40.20
CA THR A 21 -13.41 9.73 -41.59
C THR A 21 -12.98 11.12 -42.09
N ASP A 22 -11.78 11.11 -42.70
CA ASP A 22 -11.30 11.81 -43.91
C ASP A 22 -11.54 13.32 -44.10
N ALA A 23 -10.44 14.09 -44.02
CA ALA A 23 -10.10 15.11 -45.02
C ALA A 23 -8.67 15.64 -44.81
N THR A 24 -7.86 15.55 -45.87
CA THR A 24 -6.53 16.14 -46.02
C THR A 24 -6.62 17.65 -46.30
N SER A 25 -6.05 18.49 -45.45
CA SER A 25 -5.53 19.81 -45.84
C SER A 25 -4.53 20.34 -44.81
N SER A 26 -3.47 20.97 -45.32
CA SER A 26 -2.38 21.60 -44.58
C SER A 26 -2.89 22.72 -43.66
N VAL A 27 -2.71 22.55 -42.35
CA VAL A 27 -2.95 23.59 -41.35
C VAL A 27 -1.72 23.61 -40.43
N ASP A 28 -1.21 24.82 -40.17
CA ASP A 28 -0.07 25.07 -39.28
C ASP A 28 -0.24 24.37 -37.91
N PRO A 29 0.86 24.00 -37.22
CA PRO A 29 0.76 23.38 -35.91
C PRO A 29 -0.04 24.28 -34.96
N PRO A 30 -0.94 23.72 -34.12
CA PRO A 30 -1.68 24.52 -33.18
C PRO A 30 -0.71 25.21 -32.20
N PRO A 31 -1.00 26.45 -31.79
CA PRO A 31 -0.20 27.15 -30.78
C PRO A 31 -0.09 26.31 -29.51
N SER A 32 1.05 26.44 -28.82
CA SER A 32 1.26 25.80 -27.53
C SER A 32 0.14 26.21 -26.54
N TRP A 33 -0.23 25.32 -25.63
CA TRP A 33 -1.32 25.53 -24.66
C TRP A 33 -1.11 26.75 -23.74
N GLU A 34 0.10 27.33 -23.72
CA GLU A 34 0.43 28.60 -23.05
C GLU A 34 0.08 29.85 -23.87
N GLU A 35 -0.01 29.77 -25.20
CA GLU A 35 -0.36 30.92 -26.07
C GLU A 35 -1.88 31.08 -26.28
N VAL A 36 -2.66 30.01 -26.14
CA VAL A 36 -4.14 30.06 -26.23
C VAL A 36 -4.77 30.58 -24.94
N ILE A 37 -4.08 30.41 -23.82
CA ILE A 37 -4.51 30.90 -22.51
C ILE A 37 -3.59 32.08 -22.17
N GLY A 38 -3.92 33.26 -22.70
CA GLY A 38 -3.39 34.51 -22.15
C GLY A 38 -3.57 34.53 -20.61
N PRO A 39 -2.72 35.26 -19.86
CA PRO A 39 -2.78 35.26 -18.40
C PRO A 39 -4.24 35.51 -17.99
N ALA A 40 -4.79 34.58 -17.20
CA ALA A 40 -6.18 34.66 -16.76
C ALA A 40 -6.35 35.93 -15.91
N GLU A 41 -6.77 37.02 -16.56
CA GLU A 41 -7.44 38.12 -15.87
C GLU A 41 -8.77 37.55 -15.38
N GLU A 42 -8.86 37.36 -14.06
CA GLU A 42 -10.13 37.14 -13.37
C GLU A 42 -11.06 38.32 -13.67
N GLN A 43 -11.92 38.19 -14.67
CA GLN A 43 -13.09 39.06 -14.80
C GLN A 43 -14.07 38.66 -13.71
N GLU A 44 -14.13 39.48 -12.65
CA GLU A 44 -15.20 39.45 -11.65
C GLU A 44 -16.55 39.69 -12.34
N VAL A 45 -17.34 38.62 -12.49
CA VAL A 45 -18.76 38.74 -12.80
C VAL A 45 -19.47 39.18 -11.53
N ASP A 46 -19.83 40.46 -11.45
CA ASP A 46 -20.64 41.06 -10.39
C ASP A 46 -22.07 40.47 -10.40
N GLY A 47 -22.24 39.37 -9.67
CA GLY A 47 -23.55 38.85 -9.24
C GLY A 47 -24.02 39.51 -7.94
N PRO A 48 -25.34 39.61 -7.70
CA PRO A 48 -25.87 40.41 -6.60
C PRO A 48 -25.50 39.78 -5.24
N GLY A 49 -24.70 40.53 -4.46
CA GLY A 49 -24.60 40.42 -3.01
C GLY A 49 -24.08 39.09 -2.45
N LYS A 50 -22.79 38.78 -2.64
CA LYS A 50 -22.09 37.89 -1.70
C LYS A 50 -21.99 38.61 -0.35
N LEU A 51 -22.80 38.20 0.63
CA LEU A 51 -22.58 38.60 2.03
C LEU A 51 -21.10 38.34 2.38
N PRO A 52 -20.39 39.29 3.00
CA PRO A 52 -19.00 39.07 3.40
C PRO A 52 -18.96 37.86 4.34
N LEU A 53 -18.19 36.84 3.97
CA LEU A 53 -17.94 35.69 4.83
C LEU A 53 -17.46 36.21 6.19
N PRO A 54 -18.03 35.73 7.32
CA PRO A 54 -17.62 36.19 8.64
C PRO A 54 -16.12 35.97 8.80
N ALA A 55 -15.40 36.98 9.31
CA ALA A 55 -13.97 36.90 9.54
C ALA A 55 -13.63 35.60 10.28
N PRO A 56 -12.65 34.81 9.78
CA PRO A 56 -12.35 33.51 10.38
C PRO A 56 -12.05 33.71 11.86
N SER A 57 -12.73 32.95 12.71
CA SER A 57 -12.51 33.01 14.16
C SER A 57 -11.02 32.88 14.47
N ARG A 58 -10.51 33.54 15.54
CA ARG A 58 -9.10 33.42 15.95
C ARG A 58 -8.66 31.95 16.06
N ARG A 59 -9.56 31.05 16.48
CA ARG A 59 -9.33 29.60 16.53
C ARG A 59 -9.08 28.99 15.14
N ALA A 60 -9.85 29.39 14.12
CA ALA A 60 -9.65 28.94 12.74
C ALA A 60 -8.32 29.45 12.16
N LEU A 61 -7.92 30.69 12.47
CA LEU A 61 -6.63 31.24 12.05
C LEU A 61 -5.44 30.50 12.70
N ILE A 62 -5.53 30.24 14.00
CA ILE A 62 -4.52 29.45 14.74
C ILE A 62 -4.44 28.03 14.17
N TRP A 63 -5.58 27.39 13.93
CA TRP A 63 -5.64 26.06 13.31
C TRP A 63 -5.10 26.02 11.88
N ARG A 64 -5.25 27.11 11.12
CA ARG A 64 -4.69 27.26 9.77
C ARG A 64 -3.15 27.35 9.81
N ASN A 65 -2.60 28.05 10.81
CA ASN A 65 -1.16 28.26 10.93
C ASN A 65 -0.47 27.25 11.87
N ARG A 66 -1.16 26.17 12.28
CA ARG A 66 -0.66 25.17 13.23
C ARG A 66 0.72 24.59 12.88
N ARG A 67 1.01 24.41 11.59
CA ARG A 67 2.30 23.86 11.13
C ARG A 67 3.45 24.80 11.50
N TYR A 68 3.30 26.10 11.24
CA TYR A 68 4.30 27.10 11.61
C TYR A 68 4.46 27.16 13.13
N PHE A 69 3.37 27.11 13.89
CA PHE A 69 3.47 27.02 15.34
C PHE A 69 4.27 25.81 15.79
N ILE A 70 4.01 24.61 15.25
CA ILE A 70 4.78 23.41 15.58
C ILE A 70 6.27 23.59 15.22
N VAL A 71 6.57 24.09 14.03
CA VAL A 71 7.95 24.24 13.54
C VAL A 71 8.78 25.20 14.39
N PHE A 72 8.20 26.31 14.87
CA PHE A 72 8.94 27.28 15.68
C PHE A 72 8.87 26.98 17.19
N LEU A 73 7.72 26.50 17.68
CA LEU A 73 7.50 26.29 19.11
C LEU A 73 8.19 25.01 19.61
N VAL A 74 8.22 23.93 18.82
CA VAL A 74 8.80 22.66 19.26
C VAL A 74 10.30 22.76 19.54
N PRO A 75 11.15 23.30 18.64
CA PRO A 75 12.56 23.52 18.96
C PRO A 75 12.76 24.44 20.16
N LEU A 76 11.93 25.49 20.30
CA LEU A 76 12.01 26.41 21.43
C LEU A 76 11.68 25.73 22.76
N ILE A 77 10.64 24.88 22.80
CA ILE A 77 10.23 24.12 23.99
C ILE A 77 11.29 23.08 24.36
N LEU A 78 11.94 22.46 23.38
CA LEU A 78 12.95 21.43 23.61
C LEU A 78 14.36 22.01 23.87
N CYS A 79 14.56 23.32 23.65
CA CYS A 79 15.83 24.02 23.86
C CYS A 79 16.45 23.86 25.27
N PRO A 80 15.69 23.68 26.37
CA PRO A 80 16.29 23.37 27.66
C PRO A 80 17.10 22.07 27.69
N ILE A 81 16.83 21.08 26.82
CA ILE A 81 17.55 19.80 26.80
C ILE A 81 19.06 19.99 26.52
N PRO A 82 19.48 20.62 25.40
CA PRO A 82 20.89 20.84 25.13
C PRO A 82 21.54 21.86 26.10
N ILE A 83 20.76 22.75 26.72
CA ILE A 83 21.27 23.71 27.71
C ILE A 83 21.61 23.00 29.03
N VAL A 84 20.76 22.08 29.48
CA VAL A 84 20.95 21.34 30.74
C VAL A 84 21.96 20.20 30.56
N PHE A 85 21.87 19.47 29.44
CA PHE A 85 22.76 18.37 29.09
C PHE A 85 23.70 18.82 27.96
N ASN A 86 24.73 19.60 28.32
CA ASN A 86 25.74 20.12 27.39
C ASN A 86 26.77 19.04 26.99
N GLU A 87 26.28 17.90 26.56
CA GLU A 87 27.04 16.71 26.15
C GLU A 87 26.51 16.23 24.79
N PRO A 88 27.30 15.48 23.98
CA PRO A 88 26.84 14.94 22.70
C PRO A 88 25.50 14.18 22.79
N ILE A 89 25.24 13.55 23.94
CA ILE A 89 23.98 12.88 24.29
C ILE A 89 22.79 13.84 24.24
N GLY A 90 22.91 15.01 24.88
CA GLY A 90 21.82 15.99 24.98
C GLY A 90 21.48 16.61 23.63
N TYR A 91 22.50 16.91 22.82
CA TYR A 91 22.33 17.40 21.45
C TYR A 91 21.67 16.36 20.53
N THR A 92 22.05 15.10 20.69
CA THR A 92 21.49 13.99 19.92
C THR A 92 20.03 13.75 20.30
N ALA A 93 19.72 13.72 21.60
CA ALA A 93 18.35 13.59 22.11
C ALA A 93 17.45 14.75 21.64
N TYR A 94 17.96 15.99 21.68
CA TYR A 94 17.25 17.16 21.15
C TYR A 94 16.92 17.01 19.67
N SER A 95 17.91 16.60 18.86
CA SER A 95 17.73 16.42 17.43
C SER A 95 16.73 15.31 17.10
N ILE A 96 16.81 14.17 17.79
CA ILE A 96 15.85 13.05 17.67
C ILE A 96 14.44 13.49 18.03
N LEU A 97 14.25 14.19 19.15
CA LEU A 97 12.92 14.60 19.61
C LEU A 97 12.27 15.59 18.64
N ILE A 98 13.03 16.54 18.10
CA ILE A 98 12.53 17.45 17.06
C ILE A 98 12.10 16.66 15.82
N MET A 99 12.97 15.78 15.33
CA MET A 99 12.67 14.98 14.14
C MET A 99 11.46 14.07 14.37
N ALA A 100 11.39 13.40 15.52
CA ALA A 100 10.27 12.54 15.89
C ALA A 100 8.95 13.33 15.93
N ILE A 101 8.92 14.51 16.57
CA ILE A 101 7.71 15.34 16.61
C ILE A 101 7.35 15.84 15.21
N PHE A 102 8.31 16.28 14.40
CA PHE A 102 8.06 16.73 13.03
C PHE A 102 7.55 15.61 12.13
N TRP A 103 8.06 14.39 12.28
CA TRP A 103 7.54 13.23 11.56
C TRP A 103 6.15 12.79 12.06
N CYS A 104 5.91 12.76 13.37
CA CYS A 104 4.61 12.36 13.93
C CYS A 104 3.50 13.37 13.60
N THR A 105 3.83 14.66 13.56
CA THR A 105 2.87 15.72 13.27
C THR A 105 2.79 16.10 11.80
N GLU A 106 3.71 15.57 10.97
CA GLU A 106 3.93 15.95 9.57
C GLU A 106 3.90 17.49 9.39
N ALA A 107 4.53 18.21 10.33
CA ALA A 107 4.58 19.67 10.29
C ALA A 107 5.40 20.15 9.09
N ILE A 108 6.46 19.40 8.78
CA ILE A 108 7.33 19.52 7.60
C ILE A 108 7.29 18.17 6.87
N SER A 109 7.47 18.19 5.54
CA SER A 109 7.59 16.97 4.73
C SER A 109 8.62 16.00 5.32
N LEU A 110 8.30 14.70 5.37
CA LEU A 110 9.13 13.66 5.98
C LEU A 110 10.59 13.73 5.50
N ALA A 111 10.80 13.93 4.19
CA ALA A 111 12.13 14.02 3.60
C ALA A 111 12.91 15.27 4.03
N VAL A 112 12.24 16.42 4.17
CA VAL A 112 12.90 17.67 4.56
C VAL A 112 13.31 17.59 6.03
N THR A 113 12.45 17.03 6.88
CA THR A 113 12.83 16.69 8.27
C THR A 113 14.03 15.75 8.31
N SER A 114 14.07 14.76 7.40
CA SER A 114 15.19 13.84 7.28
C SER A 114 16.49 14.47 6.81
N LEU A 115 16.51 15.70 6.29
CA LEU A 115 17.75 16.43 5.98
C LEU A 115 18.33 17.16 7.20
N LEU A 116 17.57 17.32 8.29
CA LEU A 116 18.03 18.01 9.50
C LEU A 116 19.35 17.46 10.06
N PRO A 117 19.59 16.12 10.10
CA PRO A 117 20.88 15.57 10.54
C PRO A 117 22.11 16.16 9.84
N LEU A 118 22.02 16.45 8.53
CA LEU A 118 23.12 17.03 7.75
C LEU A 118 23.55 18.42 8.25
N VAL A 119 22.63 19.13 8.92
CA VAL A 119 22.87 20.47 9.46
C VAL A 119 23.11 20.40 10.97
N LEU A 120 22.22 19.74 11.71
CA LEU A 120 22.24 19.73 13.17
C LEU A 120 23.42 18.96 13.75
N PHE A 121 23.81 17.83 13.16
CA PHE A 121 24.86 16.99 13.76
C PHE A 121 26.25 17.63 13.66
N PRO A 122 26.65 18.21 12.50
CA PRO A 122 27.91 18.95 12.45
C PRO A 122 27.86 20.23 13.28
N LEU A 123 26.71 20.93 13.31
CA LEU A 123 26.54 22.17 14.06
C LEU A 123 26.68 21.97 15.57
N PHE A 124 26.13 20.88 16.10
CA PHE A 124 26.22 20.53 17.52
C PHE A 124 27.46 19.70 17.87
N GLY A 125 28.36 19.46 16.91
CA GLY A 125 29.57 18.67 17.15
C GLY A 125 29.33 17.20 17.48
N ILE A 126 28.17 16.63 17.08
CA ILE A 126 27.85 15.22 17.28
C ILE A 126 28.68 14.34 16.33
N MET A 127 28.75 14.74 15.06
CA MET A 127 29.42 13.98 14.01
C MET A 127 29.97 14.90 12.91
N PRO A 128 31.15 14.63 12.34
CA PRO A 128 31.67 15.37 11.19
C PRO A 128 30.74 15.29 9.98
N ALA A 129 30.62 16.39 9.23
CA ALA A 129 29.72 16.47 8.06
C ALA A 129 29.96 15.38 7.01
N LYS A 130 31.23 14.96 6.83
CA LYS A 130 31.59 13.86 5.93
C LYS A 130 30.94 12.54 6.36
N ASP A 131 30.98 12.22 7.64
CA ASP A 131 30.47 10.96 8.17
C ASP A 131 28.94 10.96 8.18
N VAL A 132 28.32 12.11 8.44
CA VAL A 132 26.87 12.27 8.30
C VAL A 132 26.43 12.05 6.84
N ALA A 133 27.19 12.56 5.87
CA ALA A 133 26.85 12.42 4.45
C ALA A 133 26.93 10.96 3.95
N VAL A 134 27.85 10.15 4.48
CA VAL A 134 27.97 8.71 4.14
C VAL A 134 26.67 7.97 4.45
N ASN A 135 25.95 8.35 5.50
CA ASN A 135 24.66 7.73 5.87
C ASN A 135 23.58 7.89 4.79
N TYR A 136 23.67 8.89 3.90
CA TYR A 136 22.73 9.10 2.79
C TYR A 136 23.10 8.33 1.53
N SER A 137 24.26 7.69 1.49
CA SER A 137 24.75 6.91 0.35
C SER A 137 25.04 5.45 0.73
N GLN A 138 24.40 4.94 1.80
CA GLN A 138 24.57 3.55 2.21
C GLN A 138 23.97 2.55 1.21
N ASN A 139 24.52 1.33 1.24
CA ASN A 139 24.14 0.20 0.39
C ASN A 139 22.62 -0.04 0.30
N VAL A 140 21.90 0.11 1.40
CA VAL A 140 20.44 -0.13 1.47
C VAL A 140 19.64 0.91 0.67
N ILE A 141 20.12 2.15 0.61
CA ILE A 141 19.50 3.22 -0.21
C ILE A 141 19.68 2.89 -1.69
N ILE A 142 20.86 2.40 -2.07
CA ILE A 142 21.15 1.96 -3.45
C ILE A 142 20.32 0.72 -3.82
N LEU A 143 20.15 -0.23 -2.90
CA LEU A 143 19.27 -1.39 -3.07
C LEU A 143 17.84 -0.95 -3.38
N PHE A 144 17.33 0.02 -2.60
CA PHE A 144 15.99 0.56 -2.80
C PHE A 144 15.83 1.26 -4.15
N LEU A 145 16.79 2.10 -4.54
CA LEU A 145 16.79 2.76 -5.84
C LEU A 145 16.74 1.73 -6.99
N GLY A 146 17.61 0.72 -6.96
CA GLY A 146 17.62 -0.34 -7.98
C GLY A 146 16.29 -1.11 -8.03
N GLY A 147 15.75 -1.50 -6.87
CA GLY A 147 14.47 -2.21 -6.79
C GLY A 147 13.30 -1.38 -7.34
N LEU A 148 13.23 -0.09 -7.01
CA LEU A 148 12.19 0.80 -7.53
C LEU A 148 12.34 1.08 -9.03
N ILE A 149 13.55 1.17 -9.57
CA ILE A 149 13.77 1.30 -11.01
C ILE A 149 13.19 0.09 -11.75
N VAL A 150 13.43 -1.13 -11.24
CA VAL A 150 12.83 -2.34 -11.82
C VAL A 150 11.31 -2.35 -11.66
N ALA A 151 10.78 -1.94 -10.50
CA ALA A 151 9.35 -1.81 -10.29
C ALA A 151 8.69 -0.81 -11.27
N MET A 152 9.34 0.34 -11.52
CA MET A 152 8.87 1.33 -12.49
C MET A 152 8.88 0.78 -13.92
N ALA A 153 9.83 -0.08 -14.29
CA ALA A 153 9.81 -0.76 -15.59
C ALA A 153 8.63 -1.73 -15.73
N ILE A 154 8.30 -2.48 -14.67
CA ILE A 154 7.12 -3.35 -14.61
C ILE A 154 5.83 -2.53 -14.73
N GLU A 155 5.80 -1.36 -14.11
CA GLU A 155 4.67 -0.44 -14.18
C GLU A 155 4.51 0.16 -15.58
N HIS A 156 5.58 0.75 -16.13
CA HIS A 156 5.58 1.43 -17.43
C HIS A 156 5.15 0.50 -18.57
N ASN A 157 5.59 -0.77 -18.52
CA ASN A 157 5.27 -1.75 -19.55
C ASN A 157 3.94 -2.48 -19.31
N ASN A 158 3.11 -2.06 -18.35
CA ASN A 158 1.81 -2.66 -18.00
C ASN A 158 1.85 -4.17 -17.64
N LEU A 159 3.04 -4.71 -17.35
CA LEU A 159 3.23 -6.12 -17.04
C LEU A 159 2.47 -6.52 -15.77
N HIS A 160 2.49 -5.66 -14.75
CA HIS A 160 1.73 -5.84 -13.51
C HIS A 160 0.22 -6.03 -13.77
N ARG A 161 -0.39 -5.26 -14.67
CA ARG A 161 -1.82 -5.36 -15.01
C ARG A 161 -2.16 -6.69 -15.67
N ARG A 162 -1.28 -7.18 -16.56
CA ARG A 162 -1.44 -8.49 -17.19
C ARG A 162 -1.37 -9.62 -16.17
N ILE A 163 -0.36 -9.59 -15.29
CA ILE A 163 -0.19 -10.58 -14.22
C ILE A 163 -1.42 -10.57 -13.29
N ALA A 164 -1.89 -9.39 -12.92
CA ALA A 164 -3.05 -9.22 -12.05
C ALA A 164 -4.33 -9.81 -12.66
N LEU A 165 -4.64 -9.47 -13.91
CA LEU A 165 -5.84 -9.97 -14.58
C LEU A 165 -5.75 -11.47 -14.91
N ALA A 166 -4.57 -11.96 -15.29
CA ALA A 166 -4.34 -13.40 -15.48
C ALA A 166 -4.59 -14.20 -14.19
N ALA A 167 -4.09 -13.70 -13.07
CA ALA A 167 -4.32 -14.33 -11.76
C ALA A 167 -5.78 -14.21 -11.31
N LEU A 168 -6.47 -13.08 -11.58
CA LEU A 168 -7.89 -12.93 -11.26
C LEU A 168 -8.77 -13.88 -12.08
N MET A 169 -8.39 -14.22 -13.32
CA MET A 169 -9.13 -15.20 -14.13
C MET A 169 -9.04 -16.64 -13.57
N LEU A 170 -7.97 -16.96 -12.82
CA LEU A 170 -7.83 -18.25 -12.13
C LEU A 170 -8.72 -18.35 -10.89
N MET A 171 -9.17 -17.22 -10.35
CA MET A 171 -9.97 -17.17 -9.13
C MET A 171 -11.47 -17.27 -9.46
N GLY A 172 -12.18 -18.11 -8.71
CA GLY A 172 -13.60 -18.36 -8.92
C GLY A 172 -14.47 -17.11 -8.76
N SER A 173 -15.64 -17.13 -9.36
CA SER A 173 -16.54 -15.98 -9.45
C SER A 173 -17.40 -15.75 -8.20
N LYS A 174 -17.39 -16.67 -7.24
CA LYS A 174 -18.12 -16.53 -5.97
C LYS A 174 -17.47 -15.43 -5.10
N PRO A 175 -18.25 -14.62 -4.35
CA PRO A 175 -17.71 -13.51 -3.54
C PRO A 175 -16.53 -13.89 -2.63
N ARG A 176 -16.58 -15.09 -2.01
CA ARG A 176 -15.50 -15.58 -1.13
C ARG A 176 -14.17 -15.76 -1.84
N TRP A 177 -14.21 -16.34 -3.03
CA TRP A 177 -13.03 -16.62 -3.86
C TRP A 177 -12.57 -15.37 -4.60
N MET A 178 -13.50 -14.50 -4.97
CA MET A 178 -13.19 -13.21 -5.56
C MET A 178 -12.43 -12.31 -4.58
N MET A 179 -12.87 -12.24 -3.31
CA MET A 179 -12.12 -11.52 -2.26
C MET A 179 -10.72 -12.09 -2.08
N LEU A 180 -10.57 -13.42 -2.04
CA LEU A 180 -9.26 -14.07 -1.95
C LEU A 180 -8.38 -13.72 -3.15
N GLY A 181 -8.95 -13.68 -4.35
CA GLY A 181 -8.24 -13.29 -5.57
C GLY A 181 -7.72 -11.88 -5.53
N PHE A 182 -8.57 -10.92 -5.16
CA PHE A 182 -8.14 -9.54 -4.93
C PHE A 182 -7.03 -9.47 -3.88
N MET A 183 -7.16 -10.19 -2.76
CA MET A 183 -6.14 -10.18 -1.70
C MET A 183 -4.80 -10.78 -2.15
N LEU A 184 -4.79 -11.98 -2.72
CA LEU A 184 -3.55 -12.65 -3.15
C LEU A 184 -2.79 -11.84 -4.19
N ILE A 185 -3.50 -11.27 -5.15
CA ILE A 185 -2.90 -10.52 -6.26
C ILE A 185 -2.41 -9.16 -5.79
N THR A 186 -3.21 -8.48 -4.96
CA THR A 186 -2.79 -7.22 -4.36
C THR A 186 -1.57 -7.44 -3.48
N ALA A 187 -1.55 -8.48 -2.64
CA ALA A 187 -0.41 -8.81 -1.80
C ALA A 187 0.84 -9.12 -2.64
N PHE A 188 0.70 -9.94 -3.69
CA PHE A 188 1.79 -10.28 -4.60
C PHE A 188 2.38 -9.06 -5.31
N LEU A 189 1.54 -8.17 -5.85
CA LEU A 189 2.01 -6.93 -6.47
C LEU A 189 2.70 -6.03 -5.45
N SER A 190 2.17 -5.95 -4.22
CA SER A 190 2.73 -5.11 -3.16
C SER A 190 4.09 -5.59 -2.64
N MET A 191 4.51 -6.83 -2.94
CA MET A 191 5.88 -7.28 -2.66
C MET A 191 6.92 -6.55 -3.51
N TRP A 192 6.52 -6.00 -4.66
CA TRP A 192 7.45 -5.45 -5.64
C TRP A 192 7.18 -3.98 -5.95
N ILE A 193 5.92 -3.58 -5.78
CA ILE A 193 5.41 -2.25 -6.07
C ILE A 193 4.94 -1.60 -4.76
N ILE A 194 5.14 -0.30 -4.62
CA ILE A 194 4.74 0.48 -3.44
C ILE A 194 3.25 0.26 -3.13
N ASN A 195 2.92 0.01 -1.86
CA ASN A 195 1.56 -0.30 -1.38
C ASN A 195 0.48 0.63 -1.92
N THR A 196 0.75 1.94 -1.94
CA THR A 196 -0.15 2.99 -2.43
C THR A 196 -0.46 2.82 -3.91
N ALA A 197 0.56 2.59 -4.74
CA ALA A 197 0.40 2.40 -6.17
C ALA A 197 -0.38 1.11 -6.45
N THR A 198 -0.04 0.02 -5.76
CA THR A 198 -0.75 -1.26 -5.86
C THR A 198 -2.24 -1.11 -5.54
N THR A 199 -2.58 -0.38 -4.48
CA THR A 199 -3.98 -0.15 -4.08
C THR A 199 -4.72 0.74 -5.08
N ALA A 200 -4.08 1.83 -5.54
CA ALA A 200 -4.65 2.72 -6.55
C ALA A 200 -4.91 2.02 -7.90
N MET A 201 -4.12 0.99 -8.23
CA MET A 201 -4.34 0.16 -9.42
C MET A 201 -5.47 -0.86 -9.23
N MET A 202 -5.53 -1.51 -8.07
CA MET A 202 -6.46 -2.61 -7.82
C MET A 202 -7.89 -2.14 -7.50
N LEU A 203 -8.06 -0.97 -6.89
CA LEU A 203 -9.38 -0.46 -6.51
C LEU A 203 -10.29 -0.13 -7.70
N PRO A 204 -9.85 0.52 -8.80
CA PRO A 204 -10.67 0.70 -9.99
C PRO A 204 -11.13 -0.63 -10.59
N ILE A 205 -10.26 -1.64 -10.59
CA ILE A 205 -10.59 -3.00 -11.07
C ILE A 205 -11.65 -3.63 -10.17
N ALA A 206 -11.46 -3.55 -8.85
CA ALA A 206 -12.44 -4.01 -7.88
C ALA A 206 -13.79 -3.31 -8.06
N GLN A 207 -13.78 -1.99 -8.22
CA GLN A 207 -14.99 -1.20 -8.43
C GLN A 207 -15.70 -1.57 -9.74
N ALA A 208 -14.97 -1.77 -10.84
CA ALA A 208 -15.55 -2.19 -12.12
C ALA A 208 -16.26 -3.55 -12.00
N VAL A 209 -15.65 -4.50 -11.28
CA VAL A 209 -16.25 -5.81 -10.99
C VAL A 209 -17.49 -5.67 -10.10
N LEU A 210 -17.42 -4.84 -9.05
CA LEU A 210 -18.55 -4.58 -8.16
C LEU A 210 -19.73 -3.95 -8.92
N GLN A 211 -19.50 -2.94 -9.75
CA GLN A 211 -20.54 -2.29 -10.56
C GLN A 211 -21.24 -3.29 -11.49
N GLN A 212 -20.49 -4.21 -12.09
CA GLN A 212 -21.09 -5.26 -12.91
C GLN A 212 -21.97 -6.20 -12.09
N LEU A 213 -21.49 -6.61 -10.91
CA LEU A 213 -22.31 -7.41 -9.98
C LEU A 213 -23.59 -6.68 -9.58
N LYS A 214 -23.57 -5.34 -9.40
CA LYS A 214 -24.79 -4.56 -9.14
C LYS A 214 -25.77 -4.66 -10.30
N LYS A 215 -25.29 -4.46 -11.53
CA LYS A 215 -26.10 -4.49 -12.75
C LYS A 215 -26.74 -5.86 -12.96
N ASP A 216 -25.98 -6.94 -12.74
CA ASP A 216 -26.51 -8.30 -12.91
C ASP A 216 -27.56 -8.62 -11.84
N ASN A 217 -27.38 -8.16 -10.60
CA ASN A 217 -28.41 -8.29 -9.54
C ASN A 217 -29.70 -7.56 -9.89
N VAL A 218 -29.61 -6.32 -10.39
CA VAL A 218 -30.79 -5.53 -10.78
C VAL A 218 -31.54 -6.22 -11.92
N LYS A 219 -30.82 -6.69 -12.96
CA LYS A 219 -31.43 -7.43 -14.08
C LYS A 219 -32.16 -8.69 -13.62
N GLN A 220 -31.59 -9.46 -12.69
CA GLN A 220 -32.26 -10.63 -12.13
C GLN A 220 -33.52 -10.26 -11.33
N LYS A 221 -33.52 -9.14 -10.60
CA LYS A 221 -34.72 -8.64 -9.93
C LYS A 221 -35.81 -8.30 -10.95
N ASP A 222 -35.47 -7.59 -12.03
CA ASP A 222 -36.41 -7.21 -13.08
C ASP A 222 -37.01 -8.43 -13.80
N GLU A 223 -36.18 -9.43 -14.13
CA GLU A 223 -36.62 -10.69 -14.76
C GLU A 223 -37.57 -11.48 -13.84
N ASN A 224 -37.21 -11.64 -12.56
CA ASN A 224 -38.05 -12.35 -11.59
C ASN A 224 -39.38 -11.62 -11.32
N ALA A 225 -39.37 -10.28 -11.29
CA ALA A 225 -40.58 -9.47 -11.11
C ALA A 225 -41.52 -9.59 -12.33
N ASN A 226 -40.98 -9.61 -13.55
CA ASN A 226 -41.78 -9.82 -14.76
C ASN A 226 -42.33 -11.24 -14.86
N GLN A 227 -41.57 -12.25 -14.42
CA GLN A 227 -42.03 -13.64 -14.42
C GLN A 227 -43.20 -13.87 -13.45
N GLY A 228 -43.12 -13.31 -12.23
CA GLY A 228 -44.20 -13.36 -11.25
C GLY A 228 -45.48 -12.64 -11.69
N ARG A 229 -45.35 -11.59 -12.52
CA ARG A 229 -46.48 -10.86 -13.10
C ARG A 229 -47.16 -11.64 -14.23
N SER A 230 -46.40 -12.38 -15.03
CA SER A 230 -46.93 -13.22 -16.11
C SER A 230 -47.72 -14.43 -15.58
N ASP A 231 -47.29 -15.04 -14.46
CA ASP A 231 -47.98 -16.18 -13.84
C ASP A 231 -49.32 -15.80 -13.17
N SER A 232 -49.50 -14.53 -12.83
CA SER A 232 -50.76 -14.02 -12.26
C SER A 232 -51.89 -13.90 -13.29
N HIS A 233 -51.56 -13.73 -14.58
CA HIS A 233 -52.57 -13.65 -15.65
C HIS A 233 -53.00 -15.02 -16.20
N THR A 234 -52.19 -16.06 -16.03
CA THR A 234 -52.49 -17.43 -16.51
C THR A 234 -53.32 -18.27 -15.54
N ARG A 235 -53.57 -17.79 -14.31
CA ARG A 235 -54.36 -18.52 -13.30
C ARG A 235 -55.86 -18.19 -13.27
N SER A 236 -56.32 -17.20 -14.06
CA SER A 236 -57.74 -16.87 -14.22
C SER A 236 -58.35 -17.49 -15.49
N GLY A 237 -58.01 -18.74 -15.78
CA GLY A 237 -58.40 -19.38 -17.05
C GLY A 237 -58.44 -20.90 -17.00
N ARG A 238 -58.96 -21.52 -15.92
CA ARG A 238 -59.43 -22.92 -16.02
C ARG A 238 -60.40 -23.32 -14.90
N ALA A 239 -61.66 -23.45 -15.33
CA ALA A 239 -62.67 -24.42 -14.91
C ALA A 239 -63.34 -24.23 -13.52
N HIS A 240 -64.45 -23.50 -13.52
CA HIS A 240 -65.67 -23.98 -12.88
C HIS A 240 -66.66 -24.40 -13.99
N LYS A 241 -67.00 -25.69 -14.01
CA LYS A 241 -68.16 -26.24 -14.72
C LYS A 241 -69.33 -26.13 -13.75
N GLU A 242 -70.36 -25.36 -14.06
CA GLU A 242 -71.66 -25.51 -13.43
C GLU A 242 -72.78 -25.55 -14.46
N LYS A 243 -73.80 -26.33 -14.10
CA LYS A 243 -74.96 -26.75 -14.88
C LYS A 243 -75.97 -25.62 -15.02
N GLU A 244 -76.76 -25.74 -16.09
CA GLU A 244 -77.90 -24.92 -16.46
C GLU A 244 -79.01 -24.84 -15.39
N GLY A 245 -79.69 -23.70 -15.34
CA GLY A 245 -80.94 -23.46 -14.62
C GLY A 245 -81.34 -21.97 -14.66
N GLU A 246 -82.57 -21.70 -15.08
CA GLU A 246 -83.16 -20.44 -15.55
C GLU A 246 -83.48 -19.31 -14.53
N GLU A 247 -83.72 -18.13 -15.12
CA GLU A 247 -84.62 -17.01 -14.72
C GLU A 247 -84.16 -15.84 -13.80
N ALA A 248 -83.97 -14.69 -14.46
CA ALA A 248 -84.68 -13.40 -14.31
C ALA A 248 -84.45 -12.43 -13.10
N ILE A 249 -84.00 -11.22 -13.47
CA ILE A 249 -84.35 -9.85 -13.00
C ILE A 249 -83.78 -9.34 -11.66
N ALA A 250 -82.89 -8.33 -11.73
CA ALA A 250 -83.07 -6.94 -11.26
C ALA A 250 -81.71 -6.23 -11.03
N MET A 251 -81.59 -5.00 -11.53
CA MET A 251 -80.52 -4.06 -11.18
C MET A 251 -80.71 -3.57 -9.74
N GLU A 252 -79.64 -3.58 -8.94
CA GLU A 252 -79.49 -2.67 -7.81
C GLU A 252 -78.03 -2.24 -7.67
N GLU A 253 -77.80 -0.93 -7.73
CA GLU A 253 -76.52 -0.27 -7.54
C GLU A 253 -76.01 -0.46 -6.11
N VAL A 254 -74.78 -0.96 -5.93
CA VAL A 254 -74.02 -0.74 -4.70
C VAL A 254 -72.59 -0.30 -5.05
N ARG A 255 -72.32 0.97 -4.73
CA ARG A 255 -71.02 1.65 -4.75
C ARG A 255 -69.90 0.77 -4.20
N VAL A 256 -68.91 0.49 -5.03
CA VAL A 256 -67.60 0.01 -4.57
C VAL A 256 -66.85 1.20 -3.96
N ARG A 257 -66.75 1.22 -2.63
CA ARG A 257 -65.74 2.00 -1.91
C ARG A 257 -64.38 1.38 -2.24
N THR A 258 -63.50 2.18 -2.83
CA THR A 258 -62.05 2.02 -2.79
C THR A 258 -61.60 1.85 -1.35
N ASP A 259 -61.04 0.69 -1.02
CA ASP A 259 -60.03 0.52 0.02
C ASP A 259 -59.32 -0.83 -0.23
N VAL A 260 -58.38 -0.83 -1.18
CA VAL A 260 -57.30 -1.81 -1.18
C VAL A 260 -56.07 -1.07 -0.69
N GLN A 261 -55.78 -1.23 0.60
CA GLN A 261 -54.49 -0.88 1.18
C GLN A 261 -53.39 -1.57 0.37
N PRO A 262 -52.26 -0.90 0.08
CA PRO A 262 -51.09 -1.62 -0.42
C PRO A 262 -50.59 -2.56 0.68
N GLN A 263 -50.58 -3.86 0.42
CA GLN A 263 -49.85 -4.80 1.27
C GLN A 263 -48.34 -4.51 1.15
N ASP A 264 -47.79 -3.97 2.24
CA ASP A 264 -46.43 -3.47 2.43
C ASP A 264 -45.40 -4.61 2.67
N THR A 265 -45.53 -5.74 1.95
CA THR A 265 -44.70 -6.94 2.15
C THR A 265 -43.50 -7.06 1.21
N GLY A 266 -43.36 -6.16 0.22
CA GLY A 266 -42.25 -6.16 -0.75
C GLY A 266 -41.00 -5.39 -0.31
N THR A 267 -41.13 -4.40 0.57
CA THR A 267 -40.06 -3.46 0.96
C THR A 267 -38.96 -4.11 1.81
N ASN A 268 -39.32 -4.92 2.81
CA ASN A 268 -38.34 -5.50 3.75
C ASN A 268 -37.35 -6.50 3.14
N ILE A 269 -37.73 -7.24 2.09
CA ILE A 269 -36.86 -8.26 1.46
C ILE A 269 -35.84 -7.60 0.53
N ASP A 270 -36.25 -6.55 -0.18
CA ASP A 270 -35.37 -5.81 -1.08
C ASP A 270 -34.31 -5.01 -0.31
N ASP A 271 -34.68 -4.42 0.83
CA ASP A 271 -33.79 -3.68 1.73
C ASP A 271 -32.71 -4.59 2.36
N GLU A 272 -33.07 -5.83 2.75
CA GLU A 272 -32.13 -6.80 3.33
C GLU A 272 -31.09 -7.29 2.29
N GLN A 273 -31.53 -7.53 1.05
CA GLN A 273 -30.65 -7.93 -0.05
C GLN A 273 -29.69 -6.82 -0.47
N GLU A 274 -30.18 -5.59 -0.57
CA GLU A 274 -29.34 -4.43 -0.91
C GLU A 274 -28.31 -4.15 0.20
N SER A 275 -28.73 -4.26 1.46
CA SER A 275 -27.82 -4.16 2.61
C SER A 275 -26.72 -5.22 2.53
N ARG A 276 -27.06 -6.48 2.24
CA ARG A 276 -26.08 -7.57 2.10
C ARG A 276 -25.11 -7.34 0.93
N TYR A 277 -25.61 -6.84 -0.20
CA TYR A 277 -24.75 -6.47 -1.34
C TYR A 277 -23.76 -5.37 -0.97
N ASN A 278 -24.22 -4.32 -0.27
CA ASN A 278 -23.37 -3.22 0.19
C ASN A 278 -22.29 -3.70 1.18
N PHE A 279 -22.59 -4.66 2.06
CA PHE A 279 -21.58 -5.28 2.93
C PHE A 279 -20.49 -6.01 2.14
N ILE A 280 -20.87 -6.79 1.13
CA ILE A 280 -19.89 -7.48 0.27
C ILE A 280 -19.02 -6.48 -0.49
N CYS A 281 -19.60 -5.39 -1.00
CA CYS A 281 -18.84 -4.31 -1.66
C CYS A 281 -17.81 -3.68 -0.73
N LYS A 282 -18.23 -3.32 0.50
CA LYS A 282 -17.32 -2.81 1.53
C LYS A 282 -16.18 -3.79 1.81
N GLY A 283 -16.50 -5.08 1.96
CA GLY A 283 -15.50 -6.11 2.20
C GLY A 283 -14.46 -6.25 1.09
N ILE A 284 -14.88 -6.16 -0.18
CA ILE A 284 -13.98 -6.21 -1.33
C ILE A 284 -13.12 -4.96 -1.45
N LEU A 285 -13.68 -3.78 -1.20
CA LEU A 285 -12.90 -2.53 -1.23
C LEU A 285 -11.90 -2.44 -0.07
N LEU A 286 -12.25 -2.97 1.12
CA LEU A 286 -11.36 -3.00 2.28
C LEU A 286 -10.28 -4.08 2.19
N CYS A 287 -10.53 -5.20 1.53
CA CYS A 287 -9.53 -6.27 1.47
C CYS A 287 -8.30 -5.89 0.63
N VAL A 288 -8.46 -4.99 -0.34
CA VAL A 288 -7.37 -4.48 -1.19
C VAL A 288 -6.30 -3.72 -0.38
N PRO A 289 -6.60 -2.59 0.32
CA PRO A 289 -5.58 -1.84 1.06
C PRO A 289 -4.94 -2.66 2.19
N TYR A 290 -5.70 -3.57 2.83
CA TYR A 290 -5.17 -4.47 3.85
C TYR A 290 -4.20 -5.49 3.23
N ALA A 291 -4.57 -6.10 2.10
CA ALA A 291 -3.68 -7.02 1.39
C ALA A 291 -2.43 -6.32 0.85
N ALA A 292 -2.53 -5.07 0.39
CA ALA A 292 -1.36 -4.29 -0.02
C ALA A 292 -0.40 -4.08 1.15
N SER A 293 -0.91 -3.63 2.29
CA SER A 293 -0.09 -3.39 3.49
C SER A 293 0.55 -4.67 4.03
N ILE A 294 -0.20 -5.79 4.05
CA ILE A 294 0.33 -7.11 4.44
C ILE A 294 1.37 -7.59 3.41
N GLY A 295 1.05 -7.53 2.11
CA GLY A 295 1.93 -7.99 1.03
C GLY A 295 3.29 -7.28 1.01
N GLY A 296 3.31 -5.97 1.28
CA GLY A 296 4.53 -5.17 1.34
C GLY A 296 5.52 -5.64 2.41
N THR A 297 5.10 -6.42 3.41
CA THR A 297 6.00 -6.96 4.44
C THR A 297 6.91 -8.08 3.94
N ALA A 298 6.55 -8.77 2.85
CA ALA A 298 7.19 -10.02 2.44
C ALA A 298 8.65 -9.87 1.94
N THR A 299 8.98 -8.74 1.34
CA THR A 299 10.30 -8.48 0.71
C THR A 299 10.89 -7.19 1.25
N LEU A 300 12.21 -7.03 1.18
CA LEU A 300 12.86 -5.80 1.64
C LEU A 300 12.35 -4.58 0.87
N THR A 301 12.19 -4.69 -0.45
CA THR A 301 11.77 -3.56 -1.31
C THR A 301 10.26 -3.28 -1.29
N GLY A 302 9.45 -4.14 -0.67
CA GLY A 302 7.99 -4.00 -0.69
C GLY A 302 7.49 -2.78 0.09
N THR A 303 8.08 -2.52 1.27
CA THR A 303 7.69 -1.38 2.11
C THR A 303 8.91 -0.72 2.76
N ALA A 304 8.82 0.60 2.96
CA ALA A 304 9.92 1.40 3.48
C ALA A 304 10.43 1.00 4.88
N PRO A 305 9.58 0.63 5.86
CA PRO A 305 10.01 0.07 7.15
C PRO A 305 11.06 -1.06 7.05
N ASN A 306 10.90 -1.98 6.10
CA ASN A 306 11.79 -3.14 5.96
C ASN A 306 13.23 -2.70 5.63
N LEU A 307 13.36 -1.68 4.79
CA LEU A 307 14.65 -1.10 4.42
C LEU A 307 15.25 -0.27 5.54
N VAL A 308 14.43 0.44 6.32
CA VAL A 308 14.92 1.12 7.53
C VAL A 308 15.56 0.11 8.48
N LEU A 309 14.91 -1.05 8.71
CA LEU A 309 15.53 -2.10 9.52
C LEU A 309 16.84 -2.60 8.92
N ALA A 310 16.85 -2.99 7.64
CA ALA A 310 18.05 -3.54 7.01
C ALA A 310 19.24 -2.56 7.09
N GLY A 311 18.98 -1.26 6.88
CA GLY A 311 20.01 -0.23 6.97
C GLY A 311 20.43 0.07 8.41
N GLN A 312 19.48 0.22 9.34
CA GLN A 312 19.82 0.55 10.73
C GLN A 312 20.54 -0.58 11.43
N VAL A 313 20.19 -1.85 11.17
CA VAL A 313 20.94 -2.99 11.69
C VAL A 313 22.40 -2.93 11.22
N SER A 314 22.62 -2.67 9.94
CA SER A 314 23.98 -2.56 9.38
C SER A 314 24.76 -1.36 9.95
N SER A 315 24.11 -0.21 10.18
CA SER A 315 24.75 0.96 10.81
C SER A 315 25.10 0.71 12.27
N LEU A 316 24.17 0.14 13.04
CA LEU A 316 24.33 -0.07 14.47
C LEU A 316 25.35 -1.17 14.78
N PHE A 317 25.28 -2.30 14.06
CA PHE A 317 26.01 -3.53 14.37
C PHE A 317 27.07 -3.95 13.34
N GLY A 318 27.21 -3.22 12.23
CA GLY A 318 28.19 -3.52 11.18
C GLY A 318 27.68 -4.50 10.11
N SER A 319 28.58 -4.91 9.22
CA SER A 319 28.26 -5.76 8.05
C SER A 319 27.96 -7.21 8.40
N GLU A 320 28.41 -7.70 9.55
CA GLU A 320 28.15 -9.09 9.99
C GLU A 320 26.69 -9.32 10.40
N ALA A 321 26.00 -8.27 10.84
CA ALA A 321 24.59 -8.29 11.19
C ALA A 321 23.66 -7.97 9.99
N GLU A 322 24.21 -7.80 8.77
CA GLU A 322 23.42 -7.43 7.59
C GLU A 322 22.30 -8.45 7.33
N VAL A 323 21.05 -8.00 7.38
CA VAL A 323 19.90 -8.80 6.96
C VAL A 323 19.81 -8.78 5.44
N ASN A 324 20.09 -9.91 4.81
CA ASN A 324 20.08 -10.00 3.35
C ASN A 324 18.67 -10.19 2.78
N PHE A 325 18.51 -9.94 1.48
CA PHE A 325 17.22 -10.05 0.81
C PHE A 325 16.60 -11.44 0.93
N GLY A 326 17.40 -12.50 0.75
CA GLY A 326 16.96 -13.89 0.82
C GLY A 326 16.46 -14.28 2.21
N GLU A 327 17.24 -13.98 3.25
CA GLU A 327 16.93 -14.22 4.66
C GLU A 327 15.67 -13.48 5.10
N TRP A 328 15.56 -12.19 4.75
CA TRP A 328 14.35 -11.42 5.02
C TRP A 328 13.12 -12.08 4.37
N MET A 329 13.22 -12.46 3.09
CA MET A 329 12.10 -13.06 2.39
C MET A 329 11.72 -14.43 2.98
N MET A 330 12.70 -15.25 3.36
CA MET A 330 12.45 -16.53 4.03
C MET A 330 11.76 -16.35 5.39
N TYR A 331 12.05 -15.26 6.11
CA TYR A 331 11.43 -14.93 7.38
C TYR A 331 10.03 -14.32 7.21
N ALA A 332 9.90 -13.30 6.36
CA ALA A 332 8.71 -12.45 6.29
C ALA A 332 7.63 -13.01 5.36
N ALA A 333 7.98 -13.67 4.26
CA ALA A 333 6.99 -14.16 3.30
C ALA A 333 6.05 -15.23 3.90
N PRO A 334 6.50 -16.21 4.69
CA PRO A 334 5.58 -17.16 5.33
C PRO A 334 4.64 -16.49 6.34
N GLY A 335 5.16 -15.54 7.15
CA GLY A 335 4.35 -14.76 8.08
C GLY A 335 3.30 -13.91 7.36
N MET A 336 3.68 -13.28 6.25
CA MET A 336 2.78 -12.51 5.39
C MET A 336 1.64 -13.39 4.82
N LEU A 337 1.94 -14.59 4.32
CA LEU A 337 0.92 -15.52 3.80
C LEU A 337 -0.06 -15.93 4.90
N LEU A 338 0.43 -16.18 6.12
CA LEU A 338 -0.42 -16.49 7.25
C LEU A 338 -1.30 -15.31 7.67
N CYS A 339 -0.74 -14.09 7.75
CA CYS A 339 -1.51 -12.87 7.98
C CYS A 339 -2.60 -12.66 6.92
N LEU A 340 -2.27 -12.90 5.65
CA LEU A 340 -3.21 -12.76 4.54
C LEU A 340 -4.36 -13.79 4.63
N LEU A 341 -4.04 -15.04 4.99
CA LEU A 341 -5.03 -16.09 5.21
C LEU A 341 -5.96 -15.75 6.38
N LEU A 342 -5.41 -15.33 7.52
CA LEU A 342 -6.20 -14.93 8.70
C LEU A 342 -7.07 -13.72 8.40
N THR A 343 -6.52 -12.74 7.66
CA THR A 343 -7.28 -11.57 7.20
C THR A 343 -8.42 -12.00 6.29
N TRP A 344 -8.18 -12.93 5.36
CA TRP A 344 -9.23 -13.44 4.49
C TRP A 344 -10.34 -14.11 5.29
N ILE A 345 -10.00 -15.00 6.22
CA ILE A 345 -10.97 -15.68 7.11
C ILE A 345 -11.79 -14.65 7.89
N TRP A 346 -11.14 -13.65 8.50
CA TRP A 346 -11.82 -12.60 9.23
C TRP A 346 -12.77 -11.78 8.35
N MET A 347 -12.32 -11.40 7.16
CA MET A 347 -13.13 -10.67 6.19
C MET A 347 -14.34 -11.49 5.71
N GLN A 348 -14.21 -12.81 5.58
CA GLN A 348 -15.36 -13.69 5.29
C GLN A 348 -16.39 -13.66 6.41
N ILE A 349 -15.96 -13.77 7.68
CA ILE A 349 -16.87 -13.78 8.84
C ILE A 349 -17.64 -12.46 8.96
N VAL A 350 -16.97 -11.33 8.71
CA VAL A 350 -17.58 -10.00 8.88
C VAL A 350 -18.50 -9.63 7.71
N TYR A 351 -18.06 -9.86 6.47
CA TYR A 351 -18.71 -9.29 5.28
C TYR A 351 -19.46 -10.30 4.40
N VAL A 352 -19.25 -11.60 4.58
CA VAL A 352 -19.89 -12.63 3.73
C VAL A 352 -20.76 -13.59 4.52
N ASP A 353 -20.21 -14.19 5.58
CA ASP A 353 -20.82 -15.22 6.40
C ASP A 353 -21.08 -14.69 7.80
N ARG A 354 -22.13 -13.88 7.97
CA ARG A 354 -22.68 -13.72 9.32
C ARG A 354 -23.16 -15.09 9.79
N TRP A 355 -22.50 -15.63 10.80
CA TRP A 355 -22.72 -16.95 11.41
C TRP A 355 -24.18 -17.21 11.87
N CYS A 356 -25.11 -16.26 11.73
CA CYS A 356 -26.46 -16.29 12.28
C CYS A 356 -27.62 -16.11 11.27
N LEU A 357 -27.42 -15.98 9.95
CA LEU A 357 -28.55 -15.83 9.03
C LEU A 357 -28.83 -17.12 8.24
N LYS A 358 -29.88 -17.80 8.70
CA LYS A 358 -30.48 -19.02 8.14
C LYS A 358 -30.59 -18.97 6.61
N LYS A 359 -30.01 -19.98 5.96
CA LYS A 359 -30.56 -20.76 4.84
C LYS A 359 -31.44 -20.02 3.81
N GLN A 360 -30.95 -18.95 3.20
CA GLN A 360 -31.42 -18.52 1.88
C GLN A 360 -30.22 -18.17 1.00
N ARG A 361 -29.65 -19.22 0.42
CA ARG A 361 -28.48 -19.16 -0.45
C ARG A 361 -28.95 -18.81 -1.87
N GLN A 362 -29.36 -17.57 -2.08
CA GLN A 362 -29.47 -17.04 -3.43
C GLN A 362 -28.03 -16.81 -3.91
N GLU A 363 -27.56 -17.65 -4.85
CA GLU A 363 -26.30 -17.43 -5.55
C GLU A 363 -26.50 -16.17 -6.41
N LEU A 364 -25.87 -15.06 -6.01
CA LEU A 364 -25.65 -13.90 -6.89
C LEU A 364 -25.21 -14.42 -8.27
N ASP A 365 -25.71 -13.95 -9.41
CA ASP A 365 -25.13 -14.43 -10.68
C ASP A 365 -23.69 -13.94 -10.84
N HIS A 366 -22.77 -14.89 -10.74
CA HIS A 366 -21.34 -14.62 -10.72
C HIS A 366 -20.74 -14.51 -12.14
N LYS A 367 -21.52 -14.82 -13.18
CA LYS A 367 -20.98 -14.94 -14.55
C LYS A 367 -20.54 -13.60 -15.13
N GLY A 368 -21.13 -12.47 -14.72
CA GLY A 368 -20.73 -11.16 -15.22
C GLY A 368 -19.42 -10.64 -14.65
N ALA A 369 -19.09 -10.94 -13.38
CA ALA A 369 -17.78 -10.61 -12.82
C ALA A 369 -16.63 -11.26 -13.60
N ALA A 370 -16.76 -12.55 -13.90
CA ALA A 370 -15.79 -13.27 -14.73
C ALA A 370 -15.72 -12.71 -16.17
N ARG A 371 -16.85 -12.24 -16.71
CA ARG A 371 -16.91 -11.62 -18.04
C ARG A 371 -16.14 -10.29 -18.08
N VAL A 372 -16.27 -9.44 -17.07
CA VAL A 372 -15.55 -8.16 -16.97
C VAL A 372 -14.05 -8.37 -16.89
N ILE A 373 -13.60 -9.28 -16.02
CA ILE A 373 -12.17 -9.60 -15.88
C ILE A 373 -11.62 -10.17 -17.19
N ARG A 374 -12.35 -11.08 -17.83
CA ARG A 374 -11.93 -11.67 -19.11
C ARG A 374 -11.92 -10.65 -20.25
N GLN A 375 -12.88 -9.73 -20.28
CA GLN A 375 -12.89 -8.65 -21.25
C GLN A 375 -11.70 -7.72 -21.03
N ALA A 376 -11.50 -7.26 -19.79
CA ALA A 376 -10.36 -6.42 -19.43
C ALA A 376 -9.02 -7.08 -19.78
N TYR A 377 -8.90 -8.41 -19.62
CA TYR A 377 -7.70 -9.16 -20.04
C TYR A 377 -7.54 -9.22 -21.56
N LYS A 378 -8.63 -9.45 -22.31
CA LYS A 378 -8.61 -9.47 -23.79
C LYS A 378 -8.22 -8.10 -24.36
N ASP A 379 -8.65 -7.02 -23.70
CA ASP A 379 -8.35 -5.65 -24.12
C ASP A 379 -6.84 -5.31 -24.05
N LEU A 380 -6.04 -6.08 -23.30
CA LEU A 380 -4.57 -5.93 -23.28
C LEU A 380 -3.84 -6.53 -24.50
N GLY A 381 -4.51 -7.33 -25.33
CA GLY A 381 -3.88 -7.99 -26.48
C GLY A 381 -2.79 -9.02 -26.10
N PRO A 382 -2.02 -9.53 -27.09
CA PRO A 382 -0.92 -10.47 -26.85
C PRO A 382 0.26 -9.82 -26.12
N MET A 383 1.04 -10.62 -25.39
CA MET A 383 2.18 -10.13 -24.60
C MET A 383 3.26 -9.53 -25.50
N SER A 384 3.59 -8.26 -25.26
CA SER A 384 4.57 -7.52 -26.07
C SER A 384 6.00 -8.00 -25.84
N PHE A 385 6.93 -7.67 -26.74
CA PHE A 385 8.35 -7.97 -26.55
C PHE A 385 8.90 -7.25 -25.30
N ALA A 386 8.50 -5.99 -25.09
CA ALA A 386 8.90 -5.22 -23.92
C ALA A 386 8.43 -5.87 -22.61
N GLU A 387 7.18 -6.32 -22.54
CA GLU A 387 6.64 -7.04 -21.37
C GLU A 387 7.45 -8.31 -21.06
N LYS A 388 7.84 -9.08 -22.09
CA LYS A 388 8.67 -10.28 -21.93
C LYS A 388 10.09 -9.93 -21.48
N GLY A 389 10.66 -8.87 -22.05
CA GLY A 389 11.97 -8.35 -21.68
C GLY A 389 12.01 -7.96 -20.20
N VAL A 390 11.05 -7.16 -19.75
CA VAL A 390 10.95 -6.76 -18.33
C VAL A 390 10.73 -7.97 -17.42
N LEU A 391 9.87 -8.92 -17.81
CA LEU A 391 9.65 -10.15 -17.03
C LEU A 391 10.93 -10.96 -16.87
N ALA A 392 11.73 -11.10 -17.94
CA ALA A 392 13.01 -11.80 -17.88
C ALA A 392 14.01 -11.12 -16.94
N HIS A 393 14.12 -9.78 -16.99
CA HIS A 393 14.97 -9.01 -16.08
C HIS A 393 14.51 -9.07 -14.63
N PHE A 394 13.19 -9.05 -14.40
CA PHE A 394 12.63 -9.20 -13.07
C PHE A 394 12.92 -10.59 -12.48
N ILE A 395 12.74 -11.67 -13.26
CA ILE A 395 13.10 -13.03 -12.84
C ILE A 395 14.61 -13.12 -12.57
N LEU A 396 15.44 -12.52 -13.42
CA LEU A 396 16.89 -12.45 -13.22
C LEU A 396 17.24 -11.79 -11.88
N LEU A 397 16.63 -10.65 -11.56
CA LEU A 397 16.86 -9.96 -10.28
C LEU A 397 16.50 -10.83 -9.08
N VAL A 398 15.30 -11.44 -9.09
CA VAL A 398 14.84 -12.30 -7.99
C VAL A 398 15.78 -13.50 -7.80
N VAL A 399 16.23 -14.12 -8.91
CA VAL A 399 17.21 -15.21 -8.85
C VAL A 399 18.53 -14.72 -8.26
N LEU A 400 19.04 -13.56 -8.68
CA LEU A 400 20.29 -12.99 -8.14
C LEU A 400 20.19 -12.71 -6.64
N TRP A 401 19.08 -12.14 -6.15
CA TRP A 401 18.89 -11.92 -4.72
C TRP A 401 18.83 -13.21 -3.91
N ILE A 402 18.01 -14.18 -4.32
CA ILE A 402 17.84 -15.44 -3.57
C ILE A 402 19.15 -16.26 -3.57
N SER A 403 19.89 -16.26 -4.68
CA SER A 403 21.11 -17.05 -4.82
C SER A 403 22.40 -16.37 -4.31
N ARG A 404 22.33 -15.14 -3.78
CA ARG A 404 23.51 -14.39 -3.29
C ARG A 404 24.21 -15.09 -2.14
N LYS A 405 23.47 -15.31 -1.05
CA LYS A 405 23.89 -16.00 0.18
C LYS A 405 22.69 -16.77 0.76
N PRO A 406 22.28 -17.87 0.11
CA PRO A 406 21.06 -18.60 0.49
C PRO A 406 21.17 -19.34 1.85
N GLY A 407 22.35 -19.43 2.46
CA GLY A 407 22.58 -20.05 3.78
C GLY A 407 22.72 -21.58 3.74
N PHE A 408 22.04 -22.27 2.81
CA PHE A 408 22.10 -23.75 2.69
C PHE A 408 23.07 -24.26 1.61
N VAL A 409 23.47 -23.40 0.66
CA VAL A 409 24.51 -23.66 -0.35
C VAL A 409 25.41 -22.45 -0.49
N THR A 410 26.61 -22.65 -1.04
CA THR A 410 27.47 -21.55 -1.44
C THR A 410 26.78 -20.73 -2.52
N GLY A 411 26.49 -19.46 -2.22
CA GLY A 411 25.89 -18.54 -3.18
C GLY A 411 26.92 -17.99 -4.16
N TRP A 412 26.45 -17.27 -5.19
CA TRP A 412 27.35 -16.68 -6.19
C TRP A 412 28.27 -15.58 -5.62
N SER A 413 27.97 -15.07 -4.42
CA SER A 413 28.83 -14.08 -3.75
C SER A 413 30.25 -14.59 -3.46
N VAL A 414 30.45 -15.90 -3.37
CA VAL A 414 31.78 -16.54 -3.16
C VAL A 414 32.73 -16.33 -4.35
N LEU A 415 32.20 -16.00 -5.53
CA LEU A 415 33.01 -15.67 -6.71
C LEU A 415 33.77 -14.34 -6.56
N PHE A 416 33.45 -13.55 -5.53
CA PHE A 416 34.02 -12.25 -5.26
C PHE A 416 34.62 -12.21 -3.85
N PRO A 417 35.59 -11.31 -3.58
CA PRO A 417 36.08 -11.11 -2.22
C PRO A 417 34.96 -10.63 -1.28
N GLU A 418 35.08 -10.97 0.00
CA GLU A 418 34.08 -10.59 1.00
C GLU A 418 33.87 -9.07 1.06
N GLY A 419 32.60 -8.65 1.07
CA GLY A 419 32.19 -7.23 1.11
C GLY A 419 32.14 -6.52 -0.25
N TYR A 420 32.61 -7.13 -1.34
CA TYR A 420 32.62 -6.47 -2.66
C TYR A 420 31.27 -6.50 -3.40
N VAL A 421 30.43 -7.49 -3.10
CA VAL A 421 29.12 -7.66 -3.74
C VAL A 421 28.00 -7.70 -2.71
N THR A 422 26.94 -6.96 -2.99
CA THR A 422 25.75 -6.85 -2.14
C THR A 422 24.48 -6.97 -2.98
N ASP A 423 23.32 -6.92 -2.32
CA ASP A 423 22.01 -7.01 -2.96
C ASP A 423 21.76 -5.79 -3.85
N SER A 424 22.36 -4.64 -3.49
CA SER A 424 22.28 -3.42 -4.28
C SER A 424 23.06 -3.53 -5.59
N THR A 425 24.18 -4.26 -5.58
CA THR A 425 24.99 -4.50 -6.80
C THR A 425 24.16 -5.25 -7.85
N ALA A 426 23.44 -6.30 -7.43
CA ALA A 426 22.54 -7.03 -8.31
C ALA A 426 21.36 -6.15 -8.80
N ALA A 427 20.77 -5.35 -7.91
CA ALA A 427 19.66 -4.46 -8.24
C ALA A 427 20.05 -3.39 -9.28
N ILE A 428 21.19 -2.72 -9.07
CA ILE A 428 21.69 -1.70 -10.00
C ILE A 428 22.15 -2.32 -11.32
N PHE A 429 22.75 -3.51 -11.29
CA PHE A 429 23.12 -4.22 -12.52
C PHE A 429 21.89 -4.50 -13.40
N VAL A 430 20.82 -5.05 -12.83
CA VAL A 430 19.57 -5.31 -13.58
C VAL A 430 18.91 -4.00 -14.01
N ALA A 431 18.89 -2.98 -13.14
CA ALA A 431 18.39 -1.66 -13.49
C ALA A 431 19.13 -1.06 -14.69
N PHE A 432 20.46 -1.18 -14.73
CA PHE A 432 21.29 -0.75 -15.86
C PHE A 432 20.94 -1.50 -17.14
N LEU A 433 20.73 -2.82 -17.08
CA LEU A 433 20.32 -3.61 -18.24
C LEU A 433 18.98 -3.13 -18.83
N LEU A 434 18.03 -2.68 -18.01
CA LEU A 434 16.74 -2.15 -18.50
C LEU A 434 16.90 -0.89 -19.37
N PHE A 435 17.95 -0.08 -19.15
CA PHE A 435 18.27 1.07 -20.01
C PHE A 435 19.02 0.69 -21.29
N LEU A 436 19.57 -0.53 -21.36
CA LEU A 436 20.34 -1.02 -22.50
C LEU A 436 19.49 -1.86 -23.45
N PHE A 437 18.57 -2.67 -22.93
CA PHE A 437 17.76 -3.57 -23.74
C PHE A 437 16.67 -2.83 -24.54
N PRO A 438 16.50 -3.13 -25.84
CA PRO A 438 15.49 -2.48 -26.66
C PRO A 438 14.08 -2.95 -26.31
N SER A 439 13.10 -2.04 -26.34
CA SER A 439 11.68 -2.34 -26.13
C SER A 439 11.04 -3.15 -27.27
N ARG A 440 11.67 -3.16 -28.44
CA ARG A 440 11.21 -3.87 -29.64
C ARG A 440 12.31 -4.79 -30.15
N MET A 441 11.90 -5.89 -30.76
CA MET A 441 12.84 -6.87 -31.31
C MET A 441 13.67 -6.21 -32.44
N PRO A 442 15.01 -6.28 -32.40
CA PRO A 442 15.84 -5.72 -33.45
C PRO A 442 15.58 -6.42 -34.78
N LYS A 443 15.24 -5.65 -35.82
CA LYS A 443 14.89 -6.18 -37.16
C LYS A 443 16.01 -7.01 -37.82
N PHE A 444 17.26 -6.93 -37.35
CA PHE A 444 18.40 -7.74 -37.83
C PHE A 444 18.27 -9.24 -37.50
N LEU A 445 17.56 -9.62 -36.42
CA LEU A 445 17.38 -11.01 -36.00
C LEU A 445 16.21 -11.73 -36.70
N CYS A 446 15.33 -10.99 -37.38
CA CYS A 446 14.19 -11.55 -38.12
C CYS A 446 14.33 -11.23 -39.61
N GLY A 447 14.76 -12.21 -40.42
CA GLY A 447 14.88 -12.11 -41.88
C GLY A 447 13.55 -12.02 -42.66
N ARG A 448 12.51 -11.42 -42.07
CA ARG A 448 11.22 -11.14 -42.71
C ARG A 448 10.76 -9.74 -42.30
N SER A 449 11.13 -8.74 -43.10
CA SER A 449 10.54 -7.41 -43.01
C SER A 449 9.46 -7.29 -44.07
N SER A 450 8.21 -7.04 -43.68
CA SER A 450 7.17 -6.63 -44.63
C SER A 450 7.44 -5.19 -45.08
N LYS A 451 7.11 -4.86 -46.33
CA LYS A 451 7.29 -3.50 -46.90
C LYS A 451 6.44 -2.42 -46.21
N GLU A 452 5.42 -2.82 -45.44
CA GLU A 452 4.57 -1.93 -44.67
C GLU A 452 5.21 -1.46 -43.34
N ASP A 453 6.08 -2.28 -42.73
CA ASP A 453 6.80 -1.93 -41.48
C ASP A 453 7.91 -0.87 -41.65
N LEU A 454 8.13 -0.41 -42.88
CA LEU A 454 9.17 0.53 -43.27
C LEU A 454 8.69 1.99 -43.31
N LYS A 455 7.38 2.24 -43.19
CA LYS A 455 6.82 3.59 -43.32
C LYS A 455 6.73 4.39 -42.02
N GLU A 456 6.90 3.78 -40.84
CA GLU A 456 6.48 4.43 -39.59
C GLU A 456 7.58 4.83 -38.59
N GLU A 457 8.83 4.38 -38.67
CA GLU A 457 9.78 4.62 -37.55
C GLU A 457 11.17 5.09 -37.98
N THR A 458 11.33 6.41 -38.05
CA THR A 458 12.60 7.10 -38.33
C THR A 458 13.37 7.51 -37.07
N GLY A 459 13.34 6.68 -36.01
CA GLY A 459 14.03 6.95 -34.74
C GLY A 459 14.70 5.72 -34.13
N PRO A 460 15.68 5.91 -33.21
CA PRO A 460 16.30 4.80 -32.48
C PRO A 460 15.25 4.07 -31.62
N CYS A 461 15.31 2.73 -31.58
CA CYS A 461 14.41 1.93 -30.73
C CYS A 461 14.55 2.36 -29.26
N PRO A 462 13.47 2.77 -28.58
CA PRO A 462 13.56 3.13 -27.17
C PRO A 462 13.91 1.90 -26.34
N ALA A 463 14.66 2.11 -25.26
CA ALA A 463 14.99 1.07 -24.29
C ALA A 463 13.74 0.60 -23.52
N LEU A 464 13.85 -0.47 -22.71
CA LEU A 464 12.74 -0.93 -21.85
C LEU A 464 12.32 0.12 -20.81
N LEU A 465 13.26 1.00 -20.43
CA LEU A 465 13.04 2.10 -19.51
C LEU A 465 13.84 3.34 -19.94
N GLU A 466 13.22 4.51 -19.80
CA GLU A 466 13.86 5.82 -20.01
C GLU A 466 14.10 6.55 -18.69
N TRP A 467 15.16 7.35 -18.62
CA TRP A 467 15.48 8.10 -17.39
C TRP A 467 14.42 9.13 -17.01
N SER A 468 13.74 9.72 -18.01
CA SER A 468 12.60 10.63 -17.82
C SER A 468 11.51 10.02 -16.94
N ILE A 469 11.19 8.74 -17.15
CA ILE A 469 10.19 8.00 -16.38
C ILE A 469 10.65 7.83 -14.94
N VAL A 470 11.92 7.44 -14.75
CA VAL A 470 12.51 7.30 -13.41
C VAL A 470 12.47 8.64 -12.67
N GLN A 471 12.92 9.72 -13.30
CA GLN A 471 12.93 11.04 -12.69
C GLN A 471 11.53 11.50 -12.23
N GLN A 472 10.49 11.21 -13.01
CA GLN A 472 9.11 11.62 -12.72
C GLN A 472 8.43 10.74 -11.67
N LYS A 473 8.64 9.42 -11.71
CA LYS A 473 7.93 8.46 -10.84
C LYS A 473 8.69 8.07 -9.57
N MET A 474 9.98 8.39 -9.46
CA MET A 474 10.79 8.03 -8.31
C MET A 474 10.31 8.76 -7.04
N PRO A 475 10.02 8.03 -5.95
CA PRO A 475 9.67 8.61 -4.66
C PRO A 475 10.93 9.09 -3.90
N TRP A 476 11.56 10.16 -4.38
CA TRP A 476 12.76 10.76 -3.77
C TRP A 476 12.60 11.05 -2.28
N LEU A 477 11.37 11.33 -1.85
CA LEU A 477 11.00 11.51 -0.46
C LEU A 477 11.49 10.35 0.42
N VAL A 478 11.24 9.12 -0.02
CA VAL A 478 11.56 7.90 0.73
C VAL A 478 13.07 7.62 0.72
N VAL A 479 13.74 7.92 -0.40
CA VAL A 479 15.20 7.80 -0.55
C VAL A 479 15.93 8.71 0.47
N ILE A 480 15.53 9.98 0.57
CA ILE A 480 16.11 10.94 1.53
C ILE A 480 15.75 10.56 2.97
N LEU A 481 14.52 10.07 3.20
CA LEU A 481 14.06 9.63 4.50
C LEU A 481 14.96 8.54 5.10
N PHE A 482 15.40 7.59 4.27
CA PHE A 482 16.33 6.56 4.70
C PHE A 482 17.68 7.13 5.16
N GLY A 483 18.28 8.06 4.41
CA GLY A 483 19.54 8.66 4.83
C GLY A 483 19.46 9.34 6.20
N GLY A 484 18.37 10.07 6.47
CA GLY A 484 18.11 10.66 7.78
C GLY A 484 17.91 9.62 8.90
N SER A 485 17.25 8.50 8.60
CA SER A 485 17.03 7.39 9.55
C SER A 485 18.33 6.69 9.97
N LEU A 486 19.28 6.56 9.04
CA LEU A 486 20.58 5.94 9.26
C LEU A 486 21.52 6.89 10.01
N ALA A 487 21.50 8.17 9.64
CA ALA A 487 22.20 9.20 10.40
C ALA A 487 21.73 9.24 11.86
N LEU A 488 20.43 9.09 12.11
CA LEU A 488 19.87 9.04 13.46
C LEU A 488 20.38 7.85 14.26
N ALA A 489 20.37 6.66 13.65
CA ALA A 489 20.86 5.44 14.29
C ALA A 489 22.36 5.57 14.64
N GLU A 490 23.16 6.09 13.72
CA GLU A 490 24.58 6.31 13.94
C GLU A 490 24.85 7.36 15.04
N ALA A 491 24.07 8.46 15.07
CA ALA A 491 24.17 9.46 16.12
C ALA A 491 23.81 8.89 17.51
N CYS A 492 22.80 8.04 17.62
CA CYS A 492 22.46 7.35 18.87
C CYS A 492 23.64 6.51 19.41
N LYS A 493 24.35 5.84 18.50
CA LYS A 493 25.52 5.02 18.81
C LYS A 493 26.72 5.88 19.23
N VAL A 494 27.12 6.84 18.39
CA VAL A 494 28.30 7.69 18.62
C VAL A 494 28.14 8.59 19.85
N SER A 495 26.93 9.08 20.12
CA SER A 495 26.68 9.90 21.31
C SER A 495 26.60 9.11 22.61
N GLY A 496 26.45 7.79 22.58
CA GLY A 496 26.18 6.98 23.78
C GLY A 496 24.74 7.09 24.31
N LEU A 497 23.85 7.79 23.59
CA LEU A 497 22.43 7.89 23.95
C LEU A 497 21.76 6.50 24.01
N SER A 498 22.17 5.59 23.12
CA SER A 498 21.75 4.19 23.14
C SER A 498 22.00 3.50 24.49
N ALA A 499 23.18 3.70 25.09
CA ALA A 499 23.53 3.09 26.37
C ALA A 499 22.65 3.65 27.51
N LEU A 500 22.47 4.97 27.57
CA LEU A 500 21.65 5.62 28.60
C LEU A 500 20.18 5.23 28.55
N ILE A 501 19.59 5.14 27.34
CA ILE A 501 18.22 4.66 27.17
C ILE A 501 18.12 3.20 27.63
N GLY A 502 19.13 2.40 27.31
CA GLY A 502 19.25 1.01 27.72
C GLY A 502 19.23 0.78 29.23
N GLU A 503 19.97 1.58 29.98
CA GLU A 503 20.03 1.49 31.45
C GLU A 503 18.66 1.71 32.12
N GLN A 504 17.81 2.56 31.54
CA GLN A 504 16.45 2.80 32.04
C GLN A 504 15.54 1.57 31.92
N PHE A 505 15.89 0.63 31.05
CA PHE A 505 15.13 -0.60 30.84
C PHE A 505 15.61 -1.79 31.68
N THR A 506 16.55 -1.60 32.60
CA THR A 506 16.94 -2.61 33.60
C THR A 506 15.74 -3.12 34.43
N ALA A 507 14.66 -2.33 34.56
CA ALA A 507 13.41 -2.76 35.19
C ALA A 507 12.66 -3.88 34.41
N LEU A 508 12.98 -4.11 33.14
CA LEU A 508 12.36 -5.15 32.30
C LEU A 508 13.11 -6.49 32.35
N ASP A 509 14.25 -6.57 33.04
CA ASP A 509 15.09 -7.77 33.14
C ASP A 509 14.36 -8.99 33.74
N GLY A 510 13.28 -8.75 34.50
CA GLY A 510 12.44 -9.81 35.07
C GLY A 510 11.38 -10.41 34.14
N LEU A 511 11.17 -9.86 32.94
CA LEU A 511 10.15 -10.35 32.02
C LEU A 511 10.71 -11.36 31.02
N PRO A 512 9.97 -12.44 30.70
CA PRO A 512 10.42 -13.38 29.69
C PRO A 512 10.50 -12.69 28.31
N PRO A 513 11.51 -12.99 27.47
CA PRO A 513 11.75 -12.26 26.21
C PRO A 513 10.53 -12.19 25.27
N PHE A 514 9.71 -13.25 25.21
CA PHE A 514 8.50 -13.27 24.39
C PHE A 514 7.46 -12.22 24.84
N ALA A 515 7.37 -11.94 26.14
CA ALA A 515 6.44 -10.94 26.67
C ALA A 515 6.92 -9.52 26.32
N VAL A 516 8.23 -9.29 26.32
CA VAL A 516 8.82 -8.02 25.88
C VAL A 516 8.49 -7.74 24.42
N VAL A 517 8.67 -8.74 23.53
CA VAL A 517 8.29 -8.61 22.10
C VAL A 517 6.80 -8.30 21.95
N PHE A 518 5.94 -8.98 22.71
CA PHE A 518 4.50 -8.76 22.64
C PHE A 518 4.12 -7.33 23.03
N VAL A 519 4.67 -6.81 24.13
CA VAL A 519 4.42 -5.42 24.57
C VAL A 519 4.93 -4.42 23.54
N VAL A 520 6.15 -4.62 23.02
CA VAL A 520 6.75 -3.75 22.00
C VAL A 520 5.91 -3.71 20.73
N THR A 521 5.47 -4.87 20.24
CA THR A 521 4.65 -4.96 19.02
C THR A 521 3.28 -4.31 19.19
N VAL A 522 2.65 -4.43 20.37
CA VAL A 522 1.40 -3.72 20.68
C VAL A 522 1.58 -2.20 20.68
N ILE A 523 2.66 -1.69 21.29
CA ILE A 523 2.97 -0.26 21.32
C ILE A 523 3.16 0.27 19.89
N ILE A 524 3.94 -0.45 19.07
CA ILE A 524 4.21 -0.06 17.69
C ILE A 524 2.95 -0.10 16.83
N ALA A 525 2.13 -1.14 16.96
CA ALA A 525 0.86 -1.25 16.25
C ALA A 525 -0.08 -0.08 16.58
N ALA A 526 -0.17 0.31 17.84
CA ALA A 526 -0.99 1.45 18.25
C ALA A 526 -0.42 2.78 17.74
N PHE A 527 0.90 2.96 17.80
CA PHE A 527 1.56 4.19 17.39
C PHE A 527 1.52 4.40 15.87
N THR A 528 1.59 3.32 15.09
CA THR A 528 1.54 3.39 13.62
C THR A 528 0.15 3.71 13.06
N GLU A 529 -0.91 3.65 13.86
CA GLU A 529 -2.24 4.10 13.42
C GLU A 529 -2.35 5.64 13.35
N ILE A 530 -1.49 6.35 14.09
CA ILE A 530 -1.49 7.82 14.17
C ILE A 530 -0.28 8.45 13.48
N THR A 531 0.72 7.65 13.11
CA THR A 531 2.01 8.09 12.58
C THR A 531 2.38 7.27 11.34
N SER A 532 3.13 7.86 10.40
CA SER A 532 3.66 7.15 9.25
C SER A 532 4.48 5.91 9.65
N ASN A 533 4.23 4.75 9.00
CA ASN A 533 4.91 3.48 9.27
C ASN A 533 6.44 3.61 9.30
N THR A 534 7.01 4.34 8.34
CA THR A 534 8.46 4.53 8.24
C THR A 534 9.01 5.42 9.35
N ALA A 535 8.27 6.46 9.75
CA ALA A 535 8.65 7.31 10.86
C ALA A 535 8.65 6.54 12.19
N THR A 536 7.62 5.71 12.43
CA THR A 536 7.52 4.85 13.61
C THR A 536 8.76 3.96 13.74
N VAL A 537 9.10 3.21 12.69
CA VAL A 537 10.27 2.31 12.72
C VAL A 537 11.58 3.07 12.90
N THR A 538 11.74 4.21 12.22
CA THR A 538 12.96 5.02 12.31
C THR A 538 13.25 5.48 13.75
N VAL A 539 12.21 5.85 14.50
CA VAL A 539 12.34 6.33 15.88
C VAL A 539 12.53 5.17 16.86
N PHE A 540 11.74 4.09 16.73
CA PHE A 540 11.73 3.01 17.72
C PHE A 540 12.88 2.01 17.54
N LEU A 541 13.35 1.72 16.33
CA LEU A 541 14.33 0.65 16.13
C LEU A 541 15.67 0.88 16.84
N PRO A 542 16.29 2.08 16.86
CA PRO A 542 17.53 2.29 17.62
C PRO A 542 17.34 2.09 19.13
N ILE A 543 16.16 2.43 19.64
CA ILE A 543 15.78 2.22 21.04
C ILE A 543 15.65 0.72 21.32
N LEU A 544 14.98 -0.03 20.44
CA LEU A 544 14.82 -1.48 20.58
C LEU A 544 16.14 -2.24 20.43
N ALA A 545 17.03 -1.76 19.56
CA ALA A 545 18.38 -2.31 19.41
C ALA A 545 19.15 -2.20 20.73
N SER A 546 19.11 -1.02 21.33
CA SER A 546 19.74 -0.73 22.62
C SER A 546 19.09 -1.52 23.75
N LEU A 547 17.76 -1.67 23.74
CA LEU A 547 17.05 -2.51 24.70
C LEU A 547 17.56 -3.96 24.63
N GLY A 548 17.63 -4.53 23.42
CA GLY A 548 18.10 -5.90 23.21
C GLY A 548 19.51 -6.13 23.74
N THR A 549 20.46 -5.24 23.42
CA THR A 549 21.83 -5.35 23.91
C THR A 549 21.94 -5.28 25.43
N ASN A 550 21.10 -4.46 26.09
CA ASN A 550 21.17 -4.28 27.54
C ASN A 550 20.51 -5.42 28.32
N ILE A 551 19.42 -6.01 27.82
CA ILE A 551 18.78 -7.18 28.44
C ILE A 551 19.46 -8.51 28.05
N GLY A 552 20.56 -8.46 27.29
CA GLY A 552 21.27 -9.67 26.84
C GLY A 552 20.48 -10.54 25.87
N VAL A 553 19.58 -9.96 25.08
CA VAL A 553 18.80 -10.66 24.05
C VAL A 553 19.23 -10.18 22.66
N ASN A 554 19.25 -11.09 21.68
CA ASN A 554 19.56 -10.72 20.30
C ASN A 554 18.73 -9.49 19.85
N PRO A 555 19.35 -8.37 19.44
CA PRO A 555 18.63 -7.17 19.04
C PRO A 555 17.58 -7.42 17.93
N LEU A 556 17.86 -8.34 17.00
CA LEU A 556 16.93 -8.71 15.93
C LEU A 556 15.64 -9.33 16.47
N PHE A 557 15.66 -9.94 17.66
CA PHE A 557 14.48 -10.50 18.31
C PHE A 557 13.41 -9.44 18.58
N LEU A 558 13.83 -8.19 18.84
CA LEU A 558 12.93 -7.06 19.06
C LEU A 558 12.68 -6.29 17.75
N MET A 559 13.73 -6.06 16.95
CA MET A 559 13.67 -5.21 15.76
C MET A 559 12.85 -5.81 14.61
N LEU A 560 12.97 -7.13 14.35
CA LEU A 560 12.25 -7.80 13.26
C LEU A 560 10.71 -7.71 13.42
N PRO A 561 10.11 -8.19 14.52
CA PRO A 561 8.65 -8.13 14.69
C PRO A 561 8.14 -6.70 14.84
N ALA A 562 8.91 -5.79 15.44
CA ALA A 562 8.60 -4.36 15.48
C ALA A 562 8.44 -3.76 14.07
N THR A 563 9.36 -4.09 13.17
CA THR A 563 9.36 -3.58 11.80
C THR A 563 8.16 -4.10 11.01
N VAL A 564 7.90 -5.40 11.06
CA VAL A 564 6.74 -5.99 10.39
C VAL A 564 5.44 -5.40 10.93
N THR A 565 5.33 -5.25 12.26
CA THR A 565 4.13 -4.74 12.92
C THR A 565 3.84 -3.27 12.60
N SER A 566 4.86 -2.46 12.32
CA SER A 566 4.66 -1.07 11.87
C SER A 566 3.89 -0.96 10.54
N SER A 567 3.81 -2.04 9.76
CA SER A 567 3.02 -2.06 8.52
C SER A 567 1.56 -2.44 8.74
N PHE A 568 1.18 -2.83 9.97
CA PHE A 568 -0.19 -3.24 10.33
C PHE A 568 -1.00 -2.07 10.87
N ALA A 569 -1.22 -1.09 9.99
CA ALA A 569 -2.08 0.07 10.25
C ALA A 569 -3.41 -0.09 9.49
N PHE A 570 -4.41 -0.67 10.16
CA PHE A 570 -5.67 -1.10 9.53
C PHE A 570 -6.90 -0.29 9.99
N MET A 571 -6.81 0.47 11.08
CA MET A 571 -7.98 1.06 11.75
C MET A 571 -8.39 2.40 11.16
N LEU A 572 -7.43 3.27 10.85
CA LEU A 572 -7.73 4.65 10.42
C LEU A 572 -7.45 4.87 8.93
N PRO A 573 -8.28 5.67 8.23
CA PRO A 573 -8.03 6.05 6.83
C PRO A 573 -6.71 6.80 6.64
N VAL A 574 -6.36 7.65 7.62
CA VAL A 574 -5.18 8.53 7.56
C VAL A 574 -3.89 7.77 7.87
N ALA A 575 -3.98 6.59 8.49
CA ALA A 575 -2.81 5.85 8.96
C ALA A 575 -1.89 5.41 7.81
N THR A 576 -2.46 5.01 6.68
CA THR A 576 -1.68 4.64 5.49
C THR A 576 -2.30 5.18 4.22
N PRO A 577 -1.49 5.56 3.21
CA PRO A 577 -2.04 6.00 1.93
C PRO A 577 -2.95 4.96 1.25
N PRO A 578 -2.67 3.63 1.25
CA PRO A 578 -3.63 2.61 0.81
C PRO A 578 -5.03 2.75 1.44
N ASN A 579 -5.10 2.92 2.76
CA ASN A 579 -6.36 3.09 3.48
C ASN A 579 -7.09 4.36 3.03
N ALA A 580 -6.36 5.47 2.85
CA ALA A 580 -6.91 6.73 2.38
C ALA A 580 -7.48 6.63 0.96
N VAL A 581 -6.77 5.95 0.04
CA VAL A 581 -7.23 5.74 -1.33
C VAL A 581 -8.51 4.91 -1.35
N ALA A 582 -8.61 3.85 -0.55
CA ALA A 582 -9.84 3.06 -0.45
C ALA A 582 -11.00 3.87 0.14
N PHE A 583 -10.73 4.68 1.16
CA PHE A 583 -11.73 5.54 1.80
C PHE A 583 -12.29 6.60 0.84
N ALA A 584 -11.50 7.06 -0.13
CA ALA A 584 -11.92 8.02 -1.15
C ALA A 584 -13.03 7.51 -2.09
N TYR A 585 -13.32 6.21 -2.11
CA TYR A 585 -14.43 5.65 -2.88
C TYR A 585 -15.81 5.85 -2.22
N GLU A 586 -15.88 6.49 -1.04
CA GLU A 586 -17.09 6.90 -0.31
C GLU A 586 -18.08 5.77 0.06
N GLN A 587 -17.73 4.51 -0.21
CA GLN A 587 -18.54 3.34 0.14
C GLN A 587 -18.22 2.78 1.53
N ILE A 588 -17.09 3.18 2.12
CA ILE A 588 -16.56 2.67 3.39
C ILE A 588 -16.72 3.73 4.47
N THR A 589 -17.17 3.32 5.67
CA THR A 589 -17.18 4.23 6.83
C THR A 589 -15.96 4.03 7.72
N VAL A 590 -15.56 5.06 8.47
CA VAL A 590 -14.44 4.97 9.44
C VAL A 590 -14.69 3.86 10.46
N MET A 591 -15.95 3.67 10.89
CA MET A 591 -16.29 2.64 11.85
C MET A 591 -16.15 1.22 11.28
N ASP A 592 -16.38 1.03 9.97
CA ASP A 592 -16.13 -0.25 9.30
C ASP A 592 -14.63 -0.60 9.35
N MET A 593 -13.76 0.39 9.13
CA MET A 593 -12.30 0.23 9.21
C MET A 593 -11.83 -0.04 10.64
N VAL A 594 -12.27 0.76 11.62
CA VAL A 594 -11.85 0.60 13.02
C VAL A 594 -12.23 -0.78 13.58
N LYS A 595 -13.48 -1.23 13.35
CA LYS A 595 -13.94 -2.55 13.84
C LYS A 595 -13.20 -3.70 13.18
N THR A 596 -12.97 -3.60 11.87
CA THR A 596 -12.29 -4.65 11.12
C THR A 596 -10.80 -4.67 11.47
N GLY A 597 -10.16 -3.51 11.44
CA GLY A 597 -8.73 -3.32 11.67
C GLY A 597 -8.28 -3.64 13.08
N PHE A 598 -9.08 -3.36 14.11
CA PHE A 598 -8.72 -3.68 15.49
C PHE A 598 -8.44 -5.19 15.68
N VAL A 599 -9.32 -6.04 15.13
CA VAL A 599 -9.14 -7.50 15.20
C VAL A 599 -7.98 -7.95 14.33
N LEU A 600 -7.80 -7.35 13.14
CA LEU A 600 -6.67 -7.65 12.27
C LEU A 600 -5.33 -7.31 12.91
N ASN A 601 -5.22 -6.18 13.62
CA ASN A 601 -4.01 -5.79 14.36
C ASN A 601 -3.65 -6.87 15.38
N ILE A 602 -4.62 -7.32 16.19
CA ILE A 602 -4.39 -8.39 17.18
C ILE A 602 -3.90 -9.68 16.49
N LEU A 603 -4.57 -10.12 15.43
CA LEU A 603 -4.19 -11.35 14.70
C LEU A 603 -2.77 -11.23 14.11
N CYS A 604 -2.45 -10.10 13.49
CA CYS A 604 -1.15 -9.91 12.84
C CYS A 604 -0.02 -9.73 13.86
N ILE A 605 -0.27 -9.10 15.03
CA ILE A 605 0.68 -9.04 16.15
C ILE A 605 1.00 -10.45 16.65
N LEU A 606 -0.02 -11.31 16.83
CA LEU A 606 0.18 -12.69 17.26
C LEU A 606 1.02 -13.48 16.24
N VAL A 607 0.79 -13.27 14.94
CA VAL A 607 1.61 -13.89 13.88
C VAL A 607 3.05 -13.36 13.91
N ALA A 608 3.27 -12.05 14.09
CA ALA A 608 4.62 -11.49 14.18
C ALA A 608 5.39 -12.07 15.38
N ASN A 609 4.73 -12.19 16.53
CA ASN A 609 5.29 -12.81 17.74
C ASN A 609 5.60 -14.30 17.52
N ALA A 610 4.70 -15.05 16.89
CA ALA A 610 4.93 -16.46 16.56
C ALA A 610 6.09 -16.62 15.55
N SER A 611 6.16 -15.75 14.55
CA SER A 611 7.16 -15.78 13.48
C SER A 611 8.57 -15.55 14.02
N VAL A 612 8.76 -14.58 14.92
CA VAL A 612 10.10 -14.36 15.52
C VAL A 612 10.53 -15.51 16.44
N ASN A 613 9.59 -16.12 17.17
CA ASN A 613 9.90 -17.26 18.06
C ASN A 613 10.13 -18.59 17.32
N THR A 614 9.76 -18.68 16.04
CA THR A 614 9.89 -19.87 15.20
C THR A 614 10.90 -19.65 14.08
N LEU A 615 10.50 -18.97 13.00
CA LEU A 615 11.33 -18.68 11.83
C LEU A 615 12.50 -17.76 12.17
N GLY A 616 12.29 -16.79 13.06
CA GLY A 616 13.36 -15.91 13.52
C GLY A 616 14.50 -16.68 14.19
N ARG A 617 14.16 -17.69 15.01
CA ARG A 617 15.17 -18.57 15.65
C ARG A 617 15.87 -19.46 14.65
N TRP A 618 15.17 -19.90 13.61
CA TRP A 618 15.76 -20.78 12.60
C TRP A 618 16.69 -20.03 11.63
N ILE A 619 16.32 -18.82 11.22
CA ILE A 619 17.03 -18.07 10.17
C ILE A 619 18.12 -17.17 10.76
N PHE A 620 17.83 -16.46 11.85
CA PHE A 620 18.71 -15.44 12.41
C PHE A 620 19.31 -15.82 13.77
N ASP A 621 19.08 -17.06 14.22
CA ASP A 621 19.47 -17.56 15.54
C ASP A 621 19.16 -16.59 16.70
N VAL A 622 17.99 -15.94 16.65
CA VAL A 622 17.58 -14.94 17.66
C VAL A 622 17.42 -15.49 19.09
N GLY A 623 17.58 -16.81 19.27
CA GLY A 623 17.55 -17.46 20.58
C GLY A 623 18.87 -17.37 21.34
N THR A 624 19.97 -17.05 20.65
CA THR A 624 21.30 -16.86 21.24
C THR A 624 21.70 -15.39 21.16
N PHE A 625 22.49 -14.93 22.13
CA PHE A 625 23.06 -13.58 22.05
C PHE A 625 24.29 -13.62 21.14
N PRO A 626 24.30 -12.89 20.01
CA PRO A 626 25.36 -13.01 19.03
C PRO A 626 26.59 -12.17 19.39
N ASP A 627 27.77 -12.61 18.96
CA ASP A 627 29.04 -11.93 19.24
C ASP A 627 29.10 -10.52 18.66
N TRP A 628 28.51 -10.30 17.48
CA TRP A 628 28.44 -8.97 16.85
C TRP A 628 27.59 -7.95 17.63
N ALA A 629 26.74 -8.40 18.56
CA ALA A 629 25.95 -7.52 19.42
C ALA A 629 26.71 -7.06 20.68
N ASN A 630 27.90 -7.61 20.95
CA ASN A 630 28.77 -7.17 22.05
C ASN A 630 29.52 -5.88 21.68
N VAL A 631 28.80 -4.76 21.63
CA VAL A 631 29.39 -3.45 21.31
C VAL A 631 30.31 -2.92 22.43
N ASN A 632 30.30 -3.53 23.62
CA ASN A 632 31.08 -3.10 24.79
C ASN A 632 32.55 -3.60 24.82
N VAL A 633 33.06 -4.34 23.82
CA VAL A 633 34.39 -5.00 23.91
C VAL A 633 35.47 -4.41 22.99
N THR A 634 35.16 -3.52 22.04
CA THR A 634 36.15 -3.03 21.05
C THR A 634 36.54 -1.55 21.15
N ALA A 635 36.22 -0.89 22.28
CA ALA A 635 36.69 0.47 22.58
C ALA A 635 37.56 0.52 23.85
N ALA A 636 38.46 -0.46 24.01
CA ALA A 636 39.51 -0.47 25.04
C ALA A 636 40.90 -0.36 24.42
#